data_AF-A0A5J4TE69-F1
#
_entry.id   AF-A0A5J4TE69-F1
#
_cell.length_a   1.000
_cell.length_b   1.000
_cell.length_c   1.000
_cell.angle_alpha   90.00
_cell.angle_beta   90.00
_cell.angle_gamma   90.00
#
_symmetry.space_group_name_H-M   'P 1'
#
loop_
_entity.id
_entity.type
_entity.pdbx_description
1 polymer ?
#
loop_
_entity_poly.entity_id
_entity_poly.type
_entity_poly.pdbx_seq_one_letter_code
_entity_poly.pdbx_strand_id
1 'polypeptide(L)'
;IGVNRTLDRGMVYEGSGPHPDYDLVVSCGGVQKIFDVFRKSTSAPLKNSAAVSIGYLFKAREINDTKIRKDAIAHLKKLAYEKIDFKHKARRSLIFLELNLMFSGGIV
;
A
#
# COMPACT_ATOMS: atom_id res chain seq x y z
N ILE A 1 24.98 -1.32 12.94
CA ILE A 1 24.80 0.05 12.42
C ILE A 1 23.35 0.19 11.95
N GLY A 2 22.44 0.56 12.86
CA GLY A 2 21.06 0.88 12.52
C GLY A 2 20.91 2.39 12.57
N VAL A 3 21.06 3.07 11.43
CA VAL A 3 20.94 4.53 11.36
C VAL A 3 19.48 4.94 11.50
N ASN A 4 19.01 5.04 12.75
CA ASN A 4 17.88 5.90 13.07
C ASN A 4 18.32 7.35 12.84
N ARG A 5 18.06 7.88 11.64
CA ARG A 5 18.17 9.32 11.37
C ARG A 5 16.82 9.98 11.54
N THR A 6 16.63 10.54 12.73
CA THR A 6 15.61 11.54 13.06
C THR A 6 15.85 12.79 12.22
N LEU A 7 14.84 13.26 11.48
CA LEU A 7 14.80 14.59 10.88
C LEU A 7 13.39 15.20 11.09
N ASP A 8 13.33 16.11 12.06
CA ASP A 8 12.59 17.38 12.10
C ASP A 8 11.34 17.55 11.19
N ARG A 9 10.32 16.69 11.33
CA ARG A 9 8.89 17.06 11.13
C ARG A 9 7.88 16.02 11.63
N GLY A 10 8.26 15.18 12.60
CA GLY A 10 7.32 14.25 13.25
C GLY A 10 6.81 13.09 12.35
N MET A 11 7.57 12.67 11.33
CA MET A 11 7.25 11.44 10.59
C MET A 11 8.44 10.49 10.63
N VAL A 12 8.35 9.48 11.50
CA VAL A 12 9.28 8.35 11.54
C VAL A 12 9.30 7.65 10.19
N TYR A 13 10.50 7.38 9.67
CA TYR A 13 10.68 6.53 8.50
C TYR A 13 10.47 5.09 8.95
N GLU A 14 9.23 4.62 8.90
CA GLU A 14 8.94 3.20 9.07
C GLU A 14 9.62 2.43 7.93
N GLY A 15 10.68 1.70 8.30
CA GLY A 15 11.65 1.11 7.38
C GLY A 15 11.05 0.25 6.29
N SER A 16 11.86 -0.11 5.29
CA SER A 16 11.47 -0.93 4.13
C SER A 16 11.04 -2.38 4.48
N GLY A 17 10.78 -2.69 5.75
CA GLY A 17 10.29 -3.98 6.21
C GLY A 17 8.78 -4.15 6.05
N PRO A 18 8.28 -5.39 6.21
CA PRO A 18 6.85 -5.69 6.17
C PRO A 18 6.10 -4.95 7.29
N HIS A 19 4.82 -4.67 7.06
CA HIS A 19 3.96 -4.01 8.05
C HIS A 19 3.90 -4.84 9.35
N PRO A 20 4.10 -4.23 10.53
CA PRO A 20 4.13 -4.96 11.81
C PRO A 20 2.85 -5.75 12.07
N ASP A 21 1.70 -5.17 11.72
CA ASP A 21 0.39 -5.82 11.93
C ASP A 21 -0.06 -6.76 10.81
N TYR A 22 0.78 -7.07 9.82
CA TYR A 22 0.35 -7.91 8.69
C TYR A 22 -0.20 -9.26 9.15
N ASP A 23 0.51 -9.92 10.06
CA ASP A 23 0.16 -11.26 10.53
C ASP A 23 -1.17 -11.25 11.30
N LEU A 24 -1.42 -10.21 12.10
CA LEU A 24 -2.68 -10.00 12.80
C LEU A 24 -3.85 -9.79 11.82
N VAL A 25 -3.63 -9.01 10.76
CA VAL A 25 -4.64 -8.76 9.73
C VAL A 25 -4.94 -10.03 8.93
N VAL A 26 -3.94 -10.87 8.66
CA VAL A 26 -4.13 -12.18 8.04
C VAL A 26 -4.91 -13.12 8.98
N SER A 27 -4.51 -13.21 10.25
CA SER A 27 -5.11 -14.09 11.25
C SER A 27 -6.61 -13.82 11.45
N CYS A 28 -7.05 -12.56 11.34
CA CYS A 28 -8.46 -12.17 11.43
C CYS A 28 -9.24 -12.28 10.09
N GLY A 29 -8.61 -12.79 9.02
CA GLY A 29 -9.18 -12.77 7.67
C GLY A 29 -9.42 -11.35 7.12
N GLY A 30 -8.74 -10.35 7.68
CA GLY A 30 -8.91 -8.94 7.35
C GLY A 30 -8.48 -8.61 5.92
N VAL A 31 -7.49 -9.33 5.37
CA VAL A 31 -7.07 -9.18 3.97
C VAL A 31 -8.24 -9.36 3.01
N GLN A 32 -9.00 -10.45 3.17
CA GLN A 32 -10.13 -10.77 2.31
C GLN A 32 -11.23 -9.69 2.42
N LYS A 33 -11.48 -9.19 3.64
CA LYS A 33 -12.45 -8.12 3.89
C LYS A 33 -12.04 -6.81 3.22
N ILE A 34 -10.76 -6.43 3.29
CA ILE A 34 -10.24 -5.24 2.62
C ILE A 34 -10.41 -5.34 1.10
N PHE A 35 -10.12 -6.52 0.53
CA PHE A 35 -10.33 -6.80 -0.90
C PHE A 35 -11.81 -6.71 -1.29
N ASP A 36 -12.70 -7.25 -0.45
CA ASP A 36 -14.13 -7.22 -0.70
C ASP A 36 -14.67 -5.79 -0.67
N VAL A 37 -14.24 -4.99 0.32
CA VAL A 37 -14.55 -3.55 0.40
C VAL A 37 -14.04 -2.83 -0.85
N PHE A 38 -12.80 -3.07 -1.28
CA PHE A 38 -12.24 -2.42 -2.46
C PHE A 38 -13.03 -2.74 -3.75
N ARG A 39 -13.50 -4.00 -3.89
CA ARG A 39 -14.23 -4.45 -5.08
C ARG A 39 -15.70 -4.03 -5.08
N LYS A 40 -16.39 -4.14 -3.94
CA LYS A 40 -17.84 -3.96 -3.83
C LYS A 40 -18.27 -2.56 -3.41
N SER A 41 -17.38 -1.74 -2.85
CA SER A 41 -17.78 -0.41 -2.38
C SER A 41 -18.11 0.52 -3.55
N THR A 42 -19.32 1.09 -3.51
CA THR A 42 -19.74 2.23 -4.32
C THR A 42 -19.31 3.57 -3.70
N SER A 43 -19.06 3.57 -2.39
CA SER A 43 -18.57 4.74 -1.65
C SER A 43 -17.10 5.04 -1.98
N ALA A 44 -16.86 6.17 -2.63
CA ALA A 44 -15.52 6.67 -2.96
C ALA A 44 -14.56 6.71 -1.75
N PRO A 45 -14.92 7.26 -0.57
CA PRO A 45 -13.99 7.28 0.57
C PRO A 45 -13.64 5.90 1.12
N LEU A 46 -14.59 4.95 1.12
CA LEU A 46 -14.33 3.57 1.54
C LEU A 46 -13.41 2.86 0.55
N LYS A 47 -13.67 3.03 -0.75
CA LYS A 47 -12.85 2.44 -1.83
C LYS A 47 -11.44 3.01 -1.82
N ASN A 48 -11.29 4.32 -1.61
CA ASN A 48 -9.98 4.98 -1.49
C ASN A 48 -9.21 4.47 -0.27
N SER A 49 -9.87 4.38 0.89
CA SER A 49 -9.26 3.89 2.11
C SER A 49 -8.82 2.44 1.97
N ALA A 50 -9.66 1.57 1.38
CA ALA A 50 -9.30 0.18 1.12
C ALA A 50 -8.11 0.07 0.16
N ALA A 51 -8.07 0.84 -0.93
CA ALA A 51 -6.94 0.84 -1.87
C ALA A 51 -5.63 1.24 -1.20
N VAL A 52 -5.66 2.25 -0.33
CA VAL A 52 -4.49 2.68 0.45
C VAL A 52 -4.07 1.58 1.42
N SER A 53 -5.01 1.00 2.18
CA SER A 53 -4.71 -0.11 3.09
C SER A 53 -4.06 -1.30 2.37
N ILE A 54 -4.49 -1.63 1.15
CA ILE A 54 -3.88 -2.69 0.33
C ILE A 54 -2.40 -2.39 0.08
N GLY A 55 -2.03 -1.19 -0.36
CA GLY A 55 -0.62 -0.92 -0.65
C GLY A 55 0.26 -0.76 0.59
N TYR A 56 -0.29 -0.34 1.74
CA TYR A 56 0.46 -0.36 3.01
C TYR A 56 0.65 -1.79 3.54
N LEU A 57 -0.41 -2.61 3.49
CA LEU A 57 -0.37 -3.98 4.00
C LEU A 57 0.58 -4.85 3.18
N PHE A 58 0.57 -4.69 1.85
CA PHE A 58 1.45 -5.43 0.94
C PHE A 58 2.78 -4.72 0.65
N LYS A 59 3.19 -3.78 1.51
CA LYS A 59 4.55 -3.24 1.47
C LYS A 59 5.56 -4.37 1.66
N ALA A 60 6.51 -4.50 0.73
CA ALA A 60 7.52 -5.56 0.71
C ALA A 60 6.93 -6.99 0.68
N ARG A 61 5.70 -7.15 0.18
CA ARG A 61 5.04 -8.46 -0.02
C ARG A 61 4.32 -8.49 -1.36
N GLU A 62 4.27 -9.67 -1.98
CA GLU A 62 3.56 -9.81 -3.25
C GLU A 62 2.05 -10.07 -3.04
N ILE A 63 1.21 -9.42 -3.84
CA ILE A 63 -0.21 -9.75 -3.96
C ILE A 63 -0.35 -10.82 -5.04
N ASN A 64 -0.65 -12.06 -4.64
CA ASN A 64 -0.85 -13.18 -5.57
C ASN A 64 -2.04 -12.97 -6.53
N ASP A 65 -3.10 -12.31 -6.05
CA ASP A 65 -4.25 -11.96 -6.90
C ASP A 65 -3.88 -10.82 -7.85
N THR A 66 -3.54 -11.20 -9.08
CA THR A 66 -3.09 -10.26 -10.11
C THR A 66 -4.19 -9.28 -10.53
N LYS A 67 -5.47 -9.64 -10.42
CA LYS A 67 -6.59 -8.72 -10.74
C LYS A 67 -6.67 -7.63 -9.68
N ILE A 68 -6.72 -8.01 -8.41
CA ILE A 68 -6.75 -7.06 -7.29
C ILE A 68 -5.53 -6.15 -7.30
N ARG A 69 -4.34 -6.71 -7.58
CA ARG A 69 -3.10 -5.94 -7.70
C ARG A 69 -3.21 -4.85 -8.78
N LYS A 70 -3.66 -5.22 -9.99
CA LYS A 70 -3.80 -4.27 -11.12
C LYS A 70 -4.84 -3.20 -10.84
N ASP A 71 -6.01 -3.57 -10.34
CA ASP A 71 -7.08 -2.63 -10.00
C ASP A 71 -6.66 -1.66 -8.89
N ALA A 72 -6.00 -2.15 -7.84
CA ALA A 72 -5.51 -1.31 -6.74
C ALA A 72 -4.48 -0.29 -7.25
N ILE A 73 -3.52 -0.72 -8.08
CA ILE A 73 -2.52 0.18 -8.68
C ILE A 73 -3.20 1.24 -9.57
N ALA A 74 -4.13 0.85 -10.44
CA ALA A 74 -4.84 1.79 -11.31
C ALA A 74 -5.63 2.82 -10.49
N HIS A 75 -6.33 2.38 -9.45
CA HIS A 75 -7.10 3.26 -8.56
C HIS A 75 -6.22 4.21 -7.78
N LEU A 76 -5.09 3.72 -7.23
CA LEU A 76 -4.11 4.55 -6.53
C LEU A 76 -3.44 5.58 -7.45
N LYS A 77 -3.17 5.24 -8.72
CA LYS A 77 -2.66 6.20 -9.73
C LYS A 77 -3.63 7.34 -9.95
N LYS A 78 -4.93 7.03 -10.11
CA LYS A 78 -5.98 8.04 -10.20
C LYS A 78 -6.01 8.92 -8.94
N LEU A 79 -6.01 8.30 -7.77
CA LEU A 79 -6.04 8.99 -6.47
C LEU A 79 -4.81 9.88 -6.22
N ALA A 80 -3.64 9.51 -6.75
CA ALA A 80 -2.41 10.30 -6.65
C ALA A 80 -2.40 11.56 -7.54
N TYR A 81 -3.27 11.60 -8.56
CA TYR A 81 -3.41 12.73 -9.47
C TYR A 81 -4.55 13.67 -9.06
N GLU A 82 -5.57 13.18 -8.36
CA GLU A 82 -6.70 14.01 -7.88
C GLU A 82 -6.29 14.98 -6.73
N LYS A 83 -6.90 16.17 -6.68
CA LYS A 83 -6.75 17.15 -5.57
C LYS A 83 -7.60 16.74 -4.36
N ILE A 84 -7.34 15.57 -3.81
CA ILE A 84 -8.04 15.03 -2.63
C ILE A 84 -7.02 14.75 -1.53
N ASP A 85 -7.42 14.87 -0.26
CA ASP A 85 -6.62 14.70 0.97
C ASP A 85 -5.77 13.40 1.00
N PHE A 86 -6.16 12.40 0.22
CA PHE A 86 -5.46 11.11 0.09
C PHE A 86 -4.24 11.10 -0.84
N LYS A 87 -3.93 12.20 -1.55
CA LYS A 87 -2.84 12.28 -2.54
C LYS A 87 -1.48 11.80 -2.01
N HIS A 88 -1.09 12.25 -0.82
CA HIS A 88 0.20 11.87 -0.21
C HIS A 88 0.23 10.39 0.19
N LYS A 89 -0.90 9.84 0.65
CA LYS A 89 -1.03 8.42 1.02
C LYS A 89 -1.01 7.53 -0.22
N ALA A 90 -1.70 7.93 -1.29
CA ALA A 90 -1.72 7.21 -2.56
C ALA A 90 -0.33 7.11 -3.20
N ARG A 91 0.45 8.21 -3.19
CA ARG A 91 1.83 8.22 -3.71
C ARG A 91 2.74 7.25 -2.96
N ARG A 92 2.69 7.22 -1.62
CA ARG A 92 3.47 6.25 -0.80
C ARG A 92 3.05 4.81 -1.07
N SER A 93 1.74 4.57 -1.17
CA SER A 93 1.16 3.27 -1.48
C SER A 93 1.62 2.73 -2.84
N LEU A 94 1.69 3.60 -3.86
CA LEU A 94 2.21 3.24 -5.19
C LEU A 94 3.68 2.86 -5.13
N ILE A 95 4.51 3.61 -4.42
CA ILE A 95 5.93 3.29 -4.25
C ILE A 95 6.10 1.89 -3.64
N PHE A 96 5.29 1.53 -2.63
CA PHE A 96 5.35 0.19 -2.03
C PHE A 96 4.88 -0.94 -2.95
N LEU A 97 3.92 -0.68 -3.84
CA LEU A 97 3.44 -1.66 -4.82
C LEU A 97 4.36 -1.79 -6.04
N GLU A 98 4.97 -0.69 -6.49
CA GLU A 98 5.75 -0.60 -7.74
C GLU A 98 7.25 -0.90 -7.52
N LEU A 99 7.77 -0.78 -6.29
CA LEU A 99 9.17 -1.14 -5.95
C LEU A 99 9.47 -2.66 -5.97
N ASN A 100 8.47 -3.53 -6.03
CA ASN A 100 8.71 -4.96 -6.29
C ASN A 100 9.25 -5.21 -7.72
N LEU A 101 9.11 -4.26 -8.66
CA LEU A 101 9.62 -4.37 -10.03
C LEU A 101 11.00 -3.73 -10.24
N MET A 102 11.37 -2.69 -9.45
CA MET A 102 12.63 -1.96 -9.66
C MET A 102 13.85 -2.60 -8.97
N PHE A 103 13.65 -3.46 -7.97
CA PHE A 103 14.76 -4.15 -7.26
C PHE A 103 14.89 -5.64 -7.59
N SER A 104 13.98 -6.22 -8.38
CA SER A 104 14.07 -7.63 -8.83
C SER A 104 14.69 -7.79 -10.23
N GLY A 105 15.15 -6.70 -10.86
CA GLY A 105 15.59 -6.69 -12.26
C GLY A 105 16.93 -6.00 -12.49
N GLY A 106 17.93 -6.21 -11.63
CA GLY A 106 19.23 -5.56 -11.81
C GLY A 106 20.36 -6.04 -10.91
N ILE A 107 20.55 -7.35 -10.79
CA ILE A 107 21.89 -7.94 -10.56
C ILE A 107 21.96 -9.23 -11.38
N VAL A 108 22.25 -9.10 -12.69
CA VAL A 108 23.10 -10.04 -13.44
C VAL A 108 24.00 -9.22 -14.35
#